data_AF-A0A5D2XHV5-F1
#
_entry.id   AF-A0A5D2XHV5-F1
#
_cell.length_a   1.000
_cell.length_b   1.000
_cell.length_c   1.000
_cell.angle_alpha   90.00
_cell.angle_beta   90.00
_cell.angle_gamma   90.00
#
_symmetry.space_group_name_H-M   'P 1'
#
loop_
_entity.id
_entity.type
_entity.pdbx_description
1 polymer ?
#
loop_
_entity_poly.entity_id
_entity_poly.type
_entity_poly.pdbx_seq_one_letter_code
_entity_poly.pdbx_strand_id
1 'polypeptide(L)'
;MSFMKGDLLTKTRKLVNGLAKPQPVWLKAMEQISAYDPPPARLFGLRVLELKEQGVTEEEAMAVADMEYRKEKKEKKKAYARLKQIARLQGKKPPPNPYPSAIKERQALERKFVRERFSSPEIWKIVEKIKEERRAERFNGTGSGGF
;
A
#
# COMPACT_ATOMS: atom_id res chain seq x y z
N MET A 1 -21.04 -34.58 -12.08
CA MET A 1 -20.53 -33.34 -11.45
C MET A 1 -19.33 -33.71 -10.58
N SER A 2 -18.10 -33.33 -10.96
CA SER A 2 -16.91 -33.73 -10.21
C SER A 2 -16.71 -32.82 -8.99
N PHE A 3 -17.28 -33.20 -7.84
CA PHE A 3 -17.03 -32.56 -6.54
C PHE A 3 -15.57 -32.72 -6.05
N MET A 4 -14.71 -33.41 -6.81
CA MET A 4 -13.39 -33.88 -6.37
C MET A 4 -12.19 -33.07 -6.88
N LYS A 5 -12.38 -32.11 -7.80
CA LYS A 5 -11.28 -31.25 -8.31
C LYS A 5 -11.21 -29.93 -7.53
N GLY A 6 -10.08 -29.70 -6.84
CA GLY A 6 -9.80 -28.51 -6.04
C GLY A 6 -8.78 -28.78 -4.92
N ASP A 7 -8.02 -27.75 -4.54
CA ASP A 7 -7.13 -27.78 -3.37
C ASP A 7 -7.93 -27.91 -2.05
N LEU A 8 -7.24 -28.21 -0.95
CA LEU A 8 -7.89 -28.45 0.35
C LEU A 8 -8.68 -27.22 0.81
N LEU A 9 -8.14 -26.02 0.57
CA LEU A 9 -8.73 -24.74 0.99
C LEU A 9 -10.03 -24.42 0.25
N THR A 10 -10.07 -24.58 -1.07
CA THR A 10 -11.30 -24.34 -1.86
C THR A 10 -12.40 -25.34 -1.52
N LYS A 11 -12.05 -26.60 -1.23
CA LYS A 11 -13.00 -27.63 -0.81
C LYS A 11 -13.64 -27.31 0.53
N THR A 12 -12.83 -26.99 1.54
CA THR A 12 -13.36 -26.66 2.88
C THR A 12 -14.18 -25.39 2.85
N ARG A 13 -13.78 -24.37 2.08
CA ARG A 13 -14.56 -23.14 1.90
C ARG A 13 -15.94 -23.40 1.31
N LYS A 14 -16.05 -24.26 0.29
CA LYS A 14 -17.34 -24.63 -0.32
C LYS A 14 -18.24 -25.38 0.67
N LEU A 15 -17.69 -26.31 1.45
CA LEU A 15 -18.47 -27.08 2.43
C LEU A 15 -18.95 -26.23 3.61
N VAL A 16 -18.12 -25.30 4.07
CA VAL A 16 -18.49 -24.36 5.15
C VAL A 16 -19.55 -23.36 4.66
N ASN A 17 -19.36 -22.77 3.47
CA ASN A 17 -20.33 -21.84 2.88
C ASN A 17 -21.67 -22.52 2.54
N GLY A 18 -21.63 -23.80 2.17
CA GLY A 18 -22.81 -24.63 1.95
C GLY A 18 -23.43 -25.20 3.23
N LEU A 19 -22.97 -24.79 4.41
CA LEU A 19 -23.43 -25.23 5.73
C LEU A 19 -23.33 -26.76 5.97
N ALA A 20 -22.58 -27.46 5.11
CA ALA A 20 -22.40 -28.91 5.21
C ALA A 20 -21.42 -29.30 6.31
N LYS A 21 -20.55 -28.37 6.73
CA LYS A 21 -19.59 -28.55 7.84
C LYS A 21 -19.43 -27.26 8.63
N PRO A 22 -19.22 -27.32 9.96
CA PRO A 22 -18.87 -26.15 10.76
C PRO A 22 -17.50 -25.60 10.34
N GLN A 23 -17.28 -24.30 10.56
CA GLN A 23 -16.02 -23.65 10.20
C GLN A 23 -14.86 -24.16 11.07
N PRO A 24 -13.81 -24.76 10.49
CA PRO A 24 -12.67 -25.21 11.28
C PRO A 24 -11.77 -24.03 11.67
N VAL A 25 -11.16 -24.12 12.86
CA VAL A 25 -10.34 -23.05 13.46
C VAL A 25 -9.19 -22.61 12.55
N TRP A 26 -8.59 -23.56 11.82
CA TRP A 26 -7.48 -23.28 10.90
C TRP A 26 -7.91 -22.59 9.60
N LEU A 27 -9.21 -22.60 9.23
CA LEU A 27 -9.65 -22.06 7.93
C LEU A 27 -9.34 -20.57 7.81
N LYS A 28 -9.62 -19.80 8.86
CA LYS A 28 -9.38 -18.36 8.87
C LYS A 28 -7.90 -18.02 8.73
N ALA A 29 -7.03 -18.75 9.43
CA ALA A 29 -5.58 -18.57 9.33
C ALA A 29 -5.07 -18.94 7.93
N MET A 30 -5.57 -20.04 7.35
CA MET A 30 -5.13 -20.49 6.04
C MET A 30 -5.64 -19.57 4.91
N GLU A 31 -6.86 -19.06 5.02
CA GLU A 31 -7.37 -18.01 4.13
C GLU A 31 -6.50 -16.75 4.21
N GLN A 32 -6.10 -16.34 5.42
CA GLN A 32 -5.26 -15.16 5.62
C GLN A 32 -3.84 -15.32 5.04
N ILE A 33 -3.27 -16.52 5.09
CA ILE A 33 -1.99 -16.85 4.43
C ILE A 33 -2.14 -16.81 2.90
N SER A 34 -3.25 -17.35 2.37
CA SER A 34 -3.52 -17.37 0.92
C SER A 34 -3.93 -16.00 0.34
N ALA A 35 -4.48 -15.11 1.17
CA ALA A 35 -4.90 -13.75 0.81
C ALA A 35 -3.76 -12.74 0.84
N TYR A 36 -2.53 -13.20 1.03
CA TYR A 36 -1.35 -12.34 0.99
C TYR A 36 -1.22 -11.73 -0.40
N ASP A 37 -1.50 -10.41 -0.51
CA ASP A 37 -1.27 -9.63 -1.72
C ASP A 37 0.24 -9.40 -1.86
N PRO A 38 0.91 -10.07 -2.81
CA PRO A 38 2.35 -9.97 -2.93
C PRO A 38 2.78 -8.53 -3.22
N PRO A 39 3.90 -8.07 -2.62
CA PRO A 39 4.40 -6.74 -2.91
C PRO A 39 4.69 -6.63 -4.42
N PRO A 40 4.52 -5.44 -5.03
CA PRO A 40 4.69 -5.26 -6.47
C PRO A 40 6.00 -5.82 -7.03
N ALA A 41 7.09 -5.76 -6.25
CA ALA A 41 8.39 -6.33 -6.62
C ALA A 41 8.34 -7.86 -6.81
N ARG A 42 7.54 -8.58 -6.02
CA ARG A 42 7.37 -10.03 -6.14
C ARG A 42 6.59 -10.40 -7.39
N LEU A 43 5.50 -9.69 -7.69
CA LEU A 43 4.73 -9.89 -8.93
C LEU A 43 5.59 -9.65 -10.16
N PHE A 44 6.39 -8.57 -10.13
CA PHE A 44 7.35 -8.27 -11.20
C PHE A 44 8.37 -9.39 -11.38
N GLY A 45 9.01 -9.85 -10.29
CA GLY A 45 9.99 -10.93 -10.36
C GLY A 45 9.40 -12.24 -10.87
N LEU A 46 8.20 -12.62 -10.42
CA LEU A 46 7.50 -13.81 -10.94
C LEU A 46 7.22 -13.68 -12.43
N ARG A 47 6.79 -12.51 -12.89
CA ARG A 47 6.51 -12.27 -14.31
C ARG A 47 7.76 -12.36 -15.18
N VAL A 48 8.89 -11.84 -14.71
CA VAL A 48 10.17 -11.96 -15.42
C VAL A 48 10.61 -13.42 -15.51
N LEU A 49 10.45 -14.20 -14.43
CA LEU A 49 10.76 -15.63 -14.43
C LEU A 49 9.90 -16.41 -15.42
N GLU A 50 8.58 -16.16 -15.44
CA GLU A 50 7.66 -16.77 -16.42
C GLU A 50 8.09 -16.50 -17.88
N LEU A 51 8.54 -15.28 -18.19
CA LEU A 51 9.01 -14.91 -19.53
C LEU A 51 10.36 -15.57 -19.86
N LYS A 52 11.27 -15.68 -18.88
CA LYS A 52 12.54 -16.39 -19.04
C LYS A 52 12.33 -17.89 -19.28
N GLU A 53 11.34 -18.51 -18.63
CA GLU A 53 10.95 -19.91 -18.89
C GLU A 53 10.45 -20.12 -20.34
N GLN A 54 9.89 -19.08 -20.96
CA GLN A 54 9.48 -19.09 -22.37
C GLN A 54 10.65 -18.86 -23.34
N GLY A 55 11.88 -18.67 -22.83
CA GLY A 55 13.08 -18.45 -23.62
C GLY A 55 13.36 -16.99 -24.00
N VAL A 56 12.65 -16.03 -23.38
CA VAL A 56 12.89 -14.60 -23.60
C VAL A 56 14.17 -14.15 -22.89
N THR A 57 14.91 -13.22 -23.49
CA THR A 57 16.09 -12.63 -22.85
C THR A 57 15.69 -11.84 -21.61
N GLU A 58 16.59 -11.72 -20.63
CA GLU A 58 16.27 -11.08 -19.35
C GLU A 58 15.90 -9.60 -19.50
N GLU A 59 16.58 -8.87 -20.38
CA GLU A 59 16.33 -7.46 -20.65
C GLU A 59 14.93 -7.25 -21.26
N GLU A 60 14.57 -8.06 -22.25
CA GLU A 60 13.25 -8.03 -22.87
C GLU A 60 12.15 -8.43 -21.87
N ALA A 61 12.40 -9.46 -21.05
CA ALA A 61 11.47 -9.90 -20.02
C ALA A 61 11.19 -8.80 -18.98
N MET A 62 12.23 -8.09 -18.53
CA MET A 62 12.08 -6.95 -17.61
C MET A 62 11.30 -5.80 -18.26
N ALA A 63 11.59 -5.48 -19.52
CA ALA A 63 10.90 -4.41 -20.24
C ALA A 63 9.40 -4.72 -20.43
N VAL A 64 9.06 -5.96 -20.79
CA VAL A 64 7.68 -6.42 -20.93
C VAL A 64 6.95 -6.38 -19.59
N ALA A 65 7.57 -6.88 -18.52
CA ALA A 65 6.99 -6.88 -17.19
C ALA A 65 6.71 -5.46 -16.66
N ASP A 66 7.61 -4.50 -16.88
CA ASP A 66 7.40 -3.10 -16.49
C ASP A 66 6.28 -2.45 -17.33
N MET A 67 6.24 -2.74 -18.62
CA MET A 67 5.17 -2.27 -19.51
C MET A 67 3.78 -2.78 -19.09
N GLU A 68 3.67 -4.08 -18.77
CA GLU A 68 2.45 -4.71 -18.26
C GLU A 68 2.01 -4.08 -16.94
N TYR A 69 2.92 -3.94 -15.98
CA TYR A 69 2.64 -3.31 -14.69
C TYR A 69 2.15 -1.86 -14.84
N ARG A 70 2.79 -1.06 -15.69
CA ARG A 70 2.37 0.31 -15.98
C ARG A 70 0.99 0.36 -16.61
N LYS A 71 0.67 -0.58 -17.51
CA LYS A 71 -0.65 -0.67 -18.16
C LYS A 71 -1.73 -1.02 -17.14
N GLU A 72 -1.51 -2.06 -16.34
CA GLU A 72 -2.43 -2.48 -15.28
C GLU A 72 -2.70 -1.34 -14.28
N LYS A 73 -1.65 -0.63 -13.87
CA LYS A 73 -1.76 0.54 -12.98
C LYS A 73 -2.59 1.66 -13.60
N LYS A 74 -2.44 1.92 -14.90
CA LYS A 74 -3.24 2.92 -15.64
C LYS A 74 -4.72 2.49 -15.69
N GLU A 75 -4.99 1.23 -15.98
CA GLU A 75 -6.35 0.68 -16.07
C GLU A 75 -7.06 0.68 -14.71
N LYS A 76 -6.39 0.22 -13.64
CA LYS A 76 -6.91 0.29 -12.26
C LYS A 76 -7.22 1.72 -11.82
N LYS A 77 -6.39 2.70 -12.20
CA LYS A 77 -6.68 4.13 -11.95
C LYS A 77 -7.92 4.62 -12.70
N LYS A 78 -8.09 4.22 -13.97
CA LYS A 78 -9.30 4.54 -14.75
C LYS A 78 -10.55 3.91 -14.13
N ALA A 79 -10.48 2.64 -13.74
CA ALA A 79 -11.56 1.93 -13.06
C ALA A 79 -11.93 2.61 -11.73
N TYR A 80 -10.94 2.95 -10.90
CA TYR A 80 -11.16 3.69 -9.66
C TYR A 80 -11.82 5.05 -9.90
N ALA A 81 -11.39 5.79 -10.92
CA ALA A 81 -12.01 7.07 -11.28
C ALA A 81 -13.49 6.91 -11.64
N ARG A 82 -13.85 5.86 -12.40
CA ARG A 82 -15.24 5.51 -12.72
C ARG A 82 -16.03 5.12 -11.48
N LEU A 83 -15.51 4.25 -10.63
CA LEU A 83 -16.16 3.85 -9.37
C LEU A 83 -16.38 5.05 -8.44
N LYS A 84 -15.43 5.97 -8.39
CA LYS A 84 -15.55 7.22 -7.62
C LYS A 84 -16.66 8.12 -8.17
N GLN A 85 -16.82 8.22 -9.49
CA GLN A 85 -17.93 8.95 -10.11
C GLN A 85 -19.27 8.32 -9.73
N ILE A 86 -19.39 6.99 -9.86
CA ILE A 86 -20.61 6.25 -9.52
C ILE A 86 -20.94 6.42 -8.03
N ALA A 87 -19.97 6.27 -7.14
CA ALA A 87 -20.18 6.42 -5.70
C ALA A 87 -20.69 7.82 -5.33
N ARG A 88 -20.17 8.87 -5.98
CA ARG A 88 -20.67 10.25 -5.80
C ARG A 88 -22.12 10.40 -6.24
N LEU A 89 -22.48 9.87 -7.42
CA LEU A 89 -23.86 9.91 -7.92
C LEU A 89 -24.83 9.15 -7.01
N GLN A 90 -24.36 8.05 -6.41
CA GLN A 90 -25.14 7.25 -5.46
C GLN A 90 -25.17 7.81 -4.03
N GLY A 91 -24.45 8.92 -3.75
CA GLY A 91 -24.31 9.46 -2.40
C GLY A 91 -23.51 8.55 -1.43
N LYS A 92 -22.79 7.55 -1.95
CA LYS A 92 -22.00 6.60 -1.16
C LYS A 92 -20.53 7.03 -1.07
N LYS A 93 -19.84 6.56 -0.03
CA LYS A 93 -18.39 6.76 0.10
C LYS A 93 -17.67 6.01 -1.02
N PRO A 94 -16.71 6.63 -1.74
CA PRO A 94 -15.96 5.94 -2.77
C PRO A 94 -15.11 4.81 -2.19
N PRO A 95 -14.80 3.76 -2.98
CA PRO A 95 -13.93 2.68 -2.54
C PRO A 95 -12.53 3.20 -2.18
N PRO A 96 -11.72 2.42 -1.45
CA PRO A 96 -10.32 2.77 -1.20
C PRO A 96 -9.55 2.96 -2.51
N ASN A 97 -8.60 3.89 -2.52
CA ASN A 97 -7.73 4.10 -3.68
C ASN A 97 -6.80 2.89 -3.84
N PRO A 98 -6.78 2.20 -5.00
CA PRO A 98 -5.97 1.01 -5.22
C PRO A 98 -4.46 1.27 -5.19
N TYR A 99 -4.02 2.50 -5.47
CA TYR A 99 -2.61 2.90 -5.36
C TYR A 99 -2.52 4.23 -4.62
N PRO A 100 -2.53 4.21 -3.28
CA PRO A 100 -2.30 5.41 -2.49
C PRO A 100 -0.89 5.96 -2.78
N SER A 101 -0.75 7.29 -2.75
CA SER A 101 0.59 7.87 -2.84
C SER A 101 1.27 7.73 -1.49
N ALA A 102 2.56 7.38 -1.49
CA ALA A 102 3.36 7.26 -0.27
C ALA A 102 3.27 8.51 0.63
N ILE A 103 3.20 9.70 0.01
CA ILE A 103 2.99 10.97 0.71
C ILE A 103 1.65 10.98 1.47
N LYS A 104 0.55 10.52 0.84
CA LYS A 104 -0.77 10.50 1.47
C LYS A 104 -0.87 9.45 2.56
N GLU A 105 -0.19 8.32 2.42
CA GLU A 105 -0.10 7.31 3.48
C GLU A 105 0.60 7.89 4.71
N ARG A 106 1.76 8.53 4.50
CA ARG A 106 2.50 9.20 5.57
C ARG A 106 1.66 10.30 6.23
N GLN A 107 1.01 11.15 5.43
CA GLN A 107 0.12 12.19 5.94
C GLN A 107 -1.07 11.62 6.73
N ALA A 108 -1.63 10.48 6.31
CA ALA A 108 -2.70 9.81 7.04
C ALA A 108 -2.23 9.30 8.42
N LEU A 109 -1.01 8.73 8.48
CA LEU A 109 -0.36 8.31 9.72
C LEU A 109 -0.03 9.50 10.63
N GLU A 110 0.40 10.62 10.05
CA GLU A 110 0.75 11.84 10.79
C GLU A 110 -0.49 12.59 11.30
N ARG A 111 -1.66 12.39 10.67
CA ARG A 111 -2.89 13.15 10.95
C ARG A 111 -3.33 13.11 12.42
N LYS A 112 -3.08 11.99 13.11
CA LYS A 112 -3.33 11.84 14.55
C LYS A 112 -2.49 12.78 15.40
N PHE A 113 -1.26 13.06 14.99
CA PHE A 113 -0.31 13.90 15.71
C PHE A 113 -0.40 15.38 15.33
N VAL A 114 -1.12 15.74 14.26
CA VAL A 114 -1.22 17.14 13.80
C VAL A 114 -1.81 18.03 14.88
N ARG A 115 -2.80 17.54 15.64
CA ARG A 115 -3.47 18.32 16.69
C ARG A 115 -2.62 18.47 17.95
N GLU A 116 -1.83 17.44 18.27
CA GLU A 116 -0.90 17.47 19.40
C GLU A 116 0.16 18.56 19.24
N ARG A 117 0.59 18.87 18.01
CA ARG A 117 1.56 19.95 17.71
C ARG A 117 1.15 21.32 18.26
N PHE A 118 -0.16 21.58 18.34
CA PHE A 118 -0.68 22.87 18.81
C PHE A 118 -1.08 22.84 20.29
N SER A 119 -1.38 21.65 20.84
CA SER A 119 -1.95 21.50 22.18
C SER A 119 -0.98 20.95 23.23
N SER A 120 0.11 20.29 22.83
CA SER A 120 1.05 19.66 23.76
C SER A 120 2.06 20.68 24.31
N PRO A 121 2.09 20.92 25.64
CA PRO A 121 3.07 21.81 26.27
C PRO A 121 4.52 21.38 26.02
N GLU A 122 4.79 20.08 25.88
CA GLU A 122 6.14 19.56 25.60
C GLU A 122 6.62 19.95 24.20
N ILE A 123 5.72 19.94 23.22
CA ILE A 123 6.04 20.36 21.85
C ILE A 123 6.33 21.86 21.81
N TRP A 124 5.61 22.68 22.58
CA TRP A 124 5.89 24.11 22.71
C TRP A 124 7.30 24.37 23.27
N LYS A 125 7.70 23.65 24.32
CA LYS A 125 9.06 23.73 24.89
C LYS A 125 10.13 23.40 23.86
N ILE A 126 9.91 22.35 23.05
CA ILE A 126 10.83 21.99 21.97
C ILE A 126 10.93 23.11 20.91
N VAL A 127 9.79 23.69 20.51
CA VAL A 127 9.75 24.79 19.53
C VAL A 127 10.45 26.04 20.05
N GLU A 128 10.29 26.38 21.33
CA GLU A 128 11.00 27.50 21.97
C GLU A 128 12.50 27.27 21.97
N LYS A 129 12.94 26.07 22.36
CA LYS A 129 14.36 25.70 22.32
C LYS A 129 14.96 25.81 20.92
N ILE A 130 14.25 25.32 19.89
CA ILE A 130 14.69 25.46 18.48
C ILE A 130 14.80 26.93 18.07
N LYS A 131 13.88 27.80 18.53
CA LYS A 131 13.95 29.24 18.24
C LYS A 131 15.15 29.90 18.93
N GLU A 132 15.47 29.49 20.16
CA GLU A 132 16.63 29.98 20.91
C GLU A 132 17.95 29.54 20.26
N GLU A 133 18.09 28.26 19.92
CA GLU A 133 19.24 27.72 19.19
C GLU A 133 19.47 28.46 17.88
N ARG A 134 18.40 28.69 17.09
CA ARG A 134 18.47 29.42 15.82
C ARG A 134 18.78 30.92 16.01
N ARG A 135 18.43 31.53 17.15
CA ARG A 135 18.85 32.91 17.49
C ARG A 135 20.32 32.95 17.91
N ALA A 136 20.76 31.98 18.69
CA ALA A 136 22.15 31.83 19.11
C ALA A 136 23.07 31.57 17.91
N GLU A 137 22.67 30.72 16.96
CA GLU A 137 23.38 30.52 15.69
C GLU A 137 23.52 31.81 14.87
N ARG A 138 22.46 32.63 14.80
CA ARG A 138 22.51 33.92 14.09
C ARG A 138 23.38 34.96 14.80
N PHE A 139 23.41 34.95 16.12
CA PHE A 139 24.24 35.84 16.93
C PHE A 139 25.73 35.43 16.89
N ASN A 140 25.99 34.11 16.90
CA ASN A 140 27.34 33.55 16.80
C ASN A 140 27.88 33.52 15.36
N GLY A 141 27.00 33.63 14.34
CA GLY A 141 27.35 33.65 12.91
C GLY A 141 27.84 35.00 12.37
N THR A 142 27.85 36.06 13.18
CA THR A 142 28.44 37.38 12.85
C THR A 142 29.80 37.55 13.52
N GLY A 143 30.74 36.64 13.26
CA GLY A 143 32.04 36.65 13.94
C GLY A 143 33.17 35.80 13.36
N SER A 144 33.28 35.63 12.03
CA SER A 144 34.50 35.19 11.33
C SER A 144 34.23 35.15 9.82
N GLY A 145 34.89 35.81 8.87
CA GLY A 145 36.08 36.65 8.73
C GLY A 145 36.09 37.07 7.23
N GLY A 146 36.65 38.18 6.75
CA GLY A 146 37.81 38.88 7.26
C GLY A 146 39.10 38.18 6.84
N PHE A 147 39.29 37.90 5.54
CA PHE A 147 40.52 38.02 4.73
C PHE A 147 40.19 37.68 3.28
#